data_AF-A0A2N7B8Z9-F1
#
_entry.id   AF-A0A2N7B8Z9-F1
#
_cell.length_a   1.000
_cell.length_b   1.000
_cell.length_c   1.000
_cell.angle_alpha   90.00
_cell.angle_beta   90.00
_cell.angle_gamma   90.00
#
_symmetry.space_group_name_H-M   'P 1'
#
loop_
_entity.id
_entity.type
_entity.pdbx_description
1 polymer ?
#
loop_
_entity_poly.entity_id
_entity_poly.type
_entity_poly.pdbx_seq_one_letter_code
_entity_poly.pdbx_strand_id
1 'polypeptide(L)'
;MGSQKSIHRVYDLIAAPAQLRFLSLEPLHGPVSLPLNESVDYANKVKDLIGWVIVGGESGNENGKYLYRPCEFSWITNIVHDCMLADVPVFVKQLGTHLAKQLKLQDRHGGNIDEWPASLQIREMPEGF
;
A
#
# COMPACT_ATOMS: atom_id res chain seq x y z
N MET A 1 -0.83 7.53 6.41
CA MET A 1 -1.73 7.92 5.31
C MET A 1 -0.94 7.82 4.01
N GLY A 2 -1.37 6.97 3.09
CA GLY A 2 -0.77 6.88 1.77
C GLY A 2 -1.28 8.01 0.88
N SER A 3 -0.38 8.87 0.42
CA SER A 3 -0.70 9.97 -0.50
C SER A 3 0.53 10.38 -1.30
N GLN A 4 0.35 10.89 -2.52
CA GLN A 4 1.48 11.37 -3.34
C GLN A 4 2.30 12.45 -2.62
N LYS A 5 1.64 13.32 -1.83
CA LYS A 5 2.30 14.40 -1.09
C LYS A 5 3.33 13.90 -0.07
N SER A 6 3.14 12.71 0.48
CA SER A 6 4.04 12.14 1.50
C SER A 6 5.19 11.31 0.93
N ILE A 7 5.25 11.08 -0.38
CA ILE A 7 6.22 10.15 -0.99
C ILE A 7 7.68 10.62 -0.86
N HIS A 8 7.92 11.93 -0.79
CA HIS A 8 9.26 12.46 -0.53
C HIS A 8 9.88 11.92 0.78
N ARG A 9 9.06 11.51 1.76
CA ARG A 9 9.52 10.96 3.05
C ARG A 9 10.16 9.58 2.94
N VAL A 10 10.07 8.92 1.77
CA VAL A 10 10.80 7.68 1.47
C VAL A 10 12.31 7.91 1.65
N TYR A 11 12.82 9.08 1.26
CA TYR A 11 14.23 9.41 1.41
C TYR A 11 14.66 9.60 2.87
N ASP A 12 13.79 10.18 3.71
CA ASP A 12 14.03 10.27 5.15
C ASP A 12 14.08 8.87 5.79
N LEU A 13 13.18 7.97 5.35
CA LEU A 13 13.16 6.58 5.81
C LEU A 13 14.45 5.83 5.41
N ILE A 14 14.92 6.03 4.17
CA ILE A 14 16.17 5.45 3.68
C ILE A 14 17.36 5.89 4.55
N ALA A 15 17.40 7.17 4.96
CA ALA A 15 18.46 7.70 5.82
C ALA A 15 18.44 7.16 7.26
N ALA A 16 17.32 6.61 7.73
CA ALA A 16 17.21 6.06 9.09
C ALA A 16 18.04 4.78 9.24
N PRO A 17 18.76 4.57 10.36
CA PRO A 17 19.52 3.35 10.62
C PRO A 17 18.57 2.22 11.06
N ALA A 18 17.98 1.52 10.10
CA ALA A 18 17.07 0.40 10.33
C ALA A 18 17.46 -0.80 9.46
N GLN A 19 17.33 -2.00 10.00
CA GLN A 19 17.58 -3.25 9.28
C GLN A 19 16.48 -3.54 8.25
N LEU A 20 15.22 -3.28 8.61
CA LEU A 20 14.09 -3.24 7.67
C LEU A 20 13.55 -1.82 7.58
N ARG A 21 13.28 -1.40 6.35
CA ARG A 21 12.48 -0.22 6.04
C ARG A 21 11.28 -0.65 5.22
N PHE A 22 10.10 -0.18 5.60
CA PHE A 22 8.86 -0.48 4.90
C PHE A 22 7.99 0.75 4.73
N LEU A 23 7.17 0.77 3.67
CA LEU A 23 6.22 1.83 3.41
C LEU A 23 4.82 1.38 3.83
N SER A 24 4.23 2.06 4.82
CA SER A 24 2.82 1.92 5.13
C SER A 24 2.02 3.01 4.40
N LEU A 25 1.39 2.64 3.30
CA LEU A 25 0.59 3.50 2.45
C LEU A 25 -0.90 3.38 2.79
N GLU A 26 -1.22 3.26 4.08
CA GLU A 26 -2.59 3.08 4.53
C GLU A 26 -3.08 4.17 5.52
N PRO A 27 -4.38 4.43 5.51
CA PRO A 27 -5.23 4.25 4.33
C PRO A 27 -4.74 5.14 3.16
N LEU A 28 -5.00 4.71 1.92
CA LEU A 28 -4.78 5.49 0.71
C LEU A 28 -5.84 6.59 0.57
N HIS A 29 -5.40 7.83 0.28
CA HIS A 29 -6.30 8.96 -0.02
C HIS A 29 -6.09 9.56 -1.41
N GLY A 30 -5.53 8.77 -2.31
CA GLY A 30 -5.24 9.19 -3.66
C GLY A 30 -4.27 8.22 -4.33
N PRO A 31 -4.10 8.34 -5.65
CA PRO A 31 -3.08 7.59 -6.35
C PRO A 31 -1.69 7.94 -5.80
N VAL A 32 -0.82 6.94 -5.78
CA VAL A 32 0.58 7.06 -5.39
C VAL A 32 1.41 6.41 -6.48
N SER A 33 2.38 7.14 -7.01
CA SER A 33 3.46 6.60 -7.82
C SER A 33 4.67 6.39 -6.92
N LEU A 34 5.16 5.16 -6.83
CA LEU A 34 6.31 4.84 -6.00
C LEU A 34 7.62 5.09 -6.75
N PRO A 35 8.62 5.74 -6.11
CA PRO A 35 9.90 6.04 -6.73
C PRO A 35 10.84 4.82 -6.72
N LEU A 36 10.32 3.59 -6.77
CA LEU A 36 11.09 2.35 -6.58
C LEU A 36 12.31 2.24 -7.51
N ASN A 37 12.21 2.80 -8.73
CA ASN A 37 13.28 2.76 -9.72
C ASN A 37 14.20 3.98 -9.70
N GLU A 38 13.95 4.98 -8.85
CA GLU A 38 14.80 6.17 -8.73
C GLU A 38 16.13 5.81 -8.06
N SER A 39 17.24 6.31 -8.61
CA SER A 39 18.57 6.16 -8.04
C SER A 39 18.69 6.99 -6.76
N VAL A 40 19.17 6.36 -5.68
CA VAL A 40 19.50 7.03 -4.41
C VAL A 40 20.98 7.41 -4.40
N ASP A 41 21.83 6.52 -4.89
CA ASP A 41 23.26 6.72 -5.08
C ASP A 41 23.74 5.99 -6.36
N TYR A 42 25.06 5.86 -6.53
CA TYR A 42 25.65 5.20 -7.71
C TYR A 42 25.39 3.68 -7.77
N ALA A 43 25.08 3.04 -6.65
CA ALA A 43 24.92 1.60 -6.51
C ALA A 43 23.45 1.18 -6.28
N ASN A 44 22.66 2.03 -5.63
CA ASN A 44 21.33 1.67 -5.12
C ASN A 44 20.21 2.50 -5.74
N LYS A 45 19.09 1.83 -6.01
CA LYS A 45 17.77 2.43 -6.23
C LYS A 45 16.93 2.35 -4.96
N VAL A 46 15.84 3.09 -4.92
CA VAL A 46 14.89 3.06 -3.78
C VAL A 46 14.42 1.64 -3.46
N LYS A 47 14.11 0.83 -4.47
CA LYS A 47 13.67 -0.56 -4.28
C LYS A 47 14.68 -1.44 -3.55
N ASP A 48 15.97 -1.16 -3.68
CA ASP A 48 17.03 -1.94 -3.04
C ASP A 48 17.12 -1.62 -1.53
N LEU A 49 16.47 -0.54 -1.08
CA LEU A 49 16.52 -0.02 0.28
C LEU A 49 15.17 -0.07 1.01
N ILE A 50 14.08 -0.37 0.30
CA ILE A 50 12.73 -0.56 0.82
C ILE A 50 12.36 -2.03 0.67
N GLY A 51 12.31 -2.75 1.80
CA GLY A 51 12.10 -4.19 1.78
C GLY A 51 10.63 -4.62 1.75
N TRP A 52 9.69 -3.72 2.01
CA TRP A 52 8.27 -4.09 2.12
C TRP A 52 7.32 -2.90 1.92
N VAL A 53 6.17 -3.15 1.31
CA VAL A 53 5.10 -2.16 1.16
C VAL A 53 3.78 -2.72 1.69
N ILE A 54 3.12 -1.96 2.56
CA ILE A 54 1.77 -2.26 3.05
C ILE A 54 0.81 -1.24 2.43
N VAL A 55 -0.29 -1.73 1.85
CA VAL A 55 -1.30 -0.90 1.19
C VAL A 55 -2.71 -1.27 1.66
N GLY A 56 -3.61 -0.28 1.72
CA GLY A 56 -5.00 -0.53 2.05
C GLY A 56 -5.88 0.71 2.04
N GLY A 57 -7.19 0.49 1.99
CA GLY A 57 -8.21 1.55 2.05
C GLY A 57 -8.64 1.90 3.48
N GLU A 58 -9.38 2.99 3.62
CA GLU A 58 -9.91 3.44 4.91
C GLU A 58 -11.18 2.67 5.28
N SER A 59 -11.21 2.13 6.51
CA SER A 59 -12.43 1.63 7.14
C SER A 59 -13.19 2.78 7.79
N GLY A 60 -14.51 2.78 7.71
CA GLY A 60 -15.32 3.80 8.35
C GLY A 60 -16.81 3.62 8.11
N ASN A 61 -17.59 4.56 8.63
CA ASN A 61 -19.03 4.66 8.43
C ASN A 61 -19.35 5.61 7.26
N GLU A 62 -20.56 5.53 6.73
CA GLU A 62 -21.07 6.52 5.77
C GLU A 62 -21.48 7.83 6.46
N ASN A 63 -21.87 7.72 7.73
CA ASN A 63 -22.48 8.79 8.49
C ASN A 63 -21.79 8.93 9.85
N GLY A 64 -21.88 10.12 10.45
CA GLY A 64 -21.36 10.38 11.80
C GLY A 64 -19.87 10.71 11.81
N LYS A 65 -19.19 10.40 12.92
CA LYS A 65 -17.86 10.94 13.24
C LYS A 65 -16.70 10.26 12.50
N TYR A 66 -16.81 8.96 12.22
CA TYR A 66 -15.72 8.15 11.69
C TYR A 66 -16.02 7.76 10.25
N LEU A 67 -15.85 8.71 9.32
CA LEU A 67 -16.16 8.52 7.91
C LEU A 67 -15.00 7.86 7.17
N TYR A 68 -15.30 6.97 6.22
CA TYR A 68 -14.29 6.50 5.28
C TYR A 68 -14.13 7.50 4.13
N ARG A 69 -12.91 7.61 3.61
CA ARG A 69 -12.63 8.28 2.33
C ARG A 69 -12.62 7.31 1.16
N PRO A 70 -12.98 7.78 -0.05
CA PRO A 70 -12.88 6.97 -1.26
C PRO A 70 -11.46 6.42 -1.46
N CYS A 71 -11.39 5.17 -1.90
CA CYS A 71 -10.18 4.50 -2.34
C CYS A 71 -10.52 3.77 -3.63
N GLU A 72 -9.88 4.12 -4.74
CA GLU A 72 -10.16 3.48 -6.02
C GLU A 72 -9.39 2.18 -6.17
N PHE A 73 -9.97 1.21 -6.88
CA PHE A 73 -9.36 -0.10 -7.13
C PHE A 73 -7.98 0.05 -7.80
N SER A 74 -7.88 0.98 -8.75
CA SER A 74 -6.65 1.26 -9.50
C SER A 74 -5.50 1.74 -8.63
N TRP A 75 -5.77 2.41 -7.50
CA TRP A 75 -4.71 2.92 -6.63
C TRP A 75 -3.96 1.77 -5.95
N ILE A 76 -4.70 0.76 -5.48
CA ILE A 76 -4.11 -0.43 -4.86
C ILE A 76 -3.42 -1.29 -5.94
N THR A 77 -4.09 -1.55 -7.07
CA THR A 77 -3.51 -2.42 -8.10
C THR A 77 -2.26 -1.84 -8.73
N ASN A 78 -2.17 -0.52 -8.90
CA ASN A 78 -0.96 0.12 -9.45
C ASN A 78 0.22 -0.03 -8.49
N ILE A 79 0.01 0.16 -7.18
CA ILE A 79 1.07 -0.06 -6.18
C ILE A 79 1.51 -1.53 -6.19
N VAL A 80 0.56 -2.47 -6.19
CA VAL A 80 0.86 -3.91 -6.26
C VAL A 80 1.70 -4.22 -7.49
N HIS A 81 1.28 -3.72 -8.66
CA HIS A 81 1.98 -3.93 -9.92
C HIS A 81 3.40 -3.33 -9.90
N ASP A 82 3.55 -2.10 -9.41
CA ASP A 82 4.86 -1.45 -9.28
C ASP A 82 5.79 -2.25 -8.36
N CYS A 83 5.28 -2.77 -7.24
CA CYS A 83 6.02 -3.61 -6.31
C CYS A 83 6.44 -4.94 -6.94
N MET A 84 5.52 -5.63 -7.64
CA MET A 84 5.80 -6.87 -8.37
C MET A 84 6.88 -6.68 -9.44
N LEU A 85 6.82 -5.59 -10.22
CA LEU A 85 7.84 -5.28 -11.22
C LEU A 85 9.20 -4.93 -10.60
N ALA A 86 9.20 -4.35 -9.41
CA ALA A 86 10.41 -3.96 -8.70
C ALA A 86 11.04 -5.11 -7.89
N ASP A 87 10.34 -6.23 -7.74
CA ASP A 87 10.67 -7.33 -6.83
C ASP A 87 10.68 -6.89 -5.36
N VAL A 88 9.69 -6.09 -4.97
CA VAL A 88 9.49 -5.61 -3.59
C VAL A 88 8.26 -6.30 -3.01
N PRO A 89 8.38 -7.03 -1.88
CA PRO A 89 7.24 -7.65 -1.21
C PRO A 89 6.12 -6.65 -0.91
N VAL A 90 4.88 -7.02 -1.24
CA VAL A 90 3.70 -6.18 -1.00
C VAL A 90 2.62 -6.90 -0.18
N PHE A 91 2.03 -6.19 0.77
CA PHE A 91 0.95 -6.67 1.63
C PHE A 91 -0.29 -5.80 1.47
N VAL A 92 -1.33 -6.36 0.84
CA VAL A 92 -2.67 -5.75 0.80
C VAL A 92 -3.36 -6.07 2.12
N LYS A 93 -3.48 -5.06 2.99
CA LYS A 93 -4.01 -5.26 4.34
C LYS A 93 -5.52 -5.41 4.36
N GLN A 94 -6.21 -4.47 3.73
CA GLN A 94 -7.67 -4.44 3.58
C GLN A 94 -8.05 -3.49 2.44
N LEU A 95 -9.21 -3.71 1.82
CA LEU A 95 -9.70 -2.85 0.74
C LEU A 95 -10.37 -1.56 1.24
N GLY A 96 -10.78 -1.52 2.52
CA GLY A 96 -11.51 -0.41 3.11
C GLY A 96 -12.99 -0.40 2.70
N THR A 97 -13.78 0.42 3.39
CA THR A 97 -15.25 0.42 3.26
C THR A 97 -15.72 0.84 1.87
N HIS A 98 -15.01 1.76 1.20
CA HIS A 98 -15.38 2.20 -0.14
C HIS A 98 -15.39 1.03 -1.15
N LEU A 99 -14.27 0.30 -1.25
CA LEU A 99 -14.13 -0.82 -2.17
C LEU A 99 -14.97 -2.03 -1.74
N ALA A 100 -15.10 -2.28 -0.43
CA ALA A 100 -15.97 -3.33 0.08
C ALA A 100 -17.40 -3.15 -0.44
N LYS A 101 -17.91 -1.92 -0.44
CA LYS A 101 -19.24 -1.61 -0.98
C LYS A 101 -19.30 -1.71 -2.51
N GLN A 102 -18.30 -1.17 -3.23
CA GLN A 102 -18.26 -1.26 -4.68
C GLN A 102 -18.24 -2.71 -5.19
N LEU A 103 -17.49 -3.57 -4.51
CA LEU A 103 -17.36 -4.99 -4.82
C LEU A 103 -18.45 -5.87 -4.18
N LYS A 104 -19.35 -5.27 -3.39
CA LYS A 104 -20.45 -5.95 -2.67
C LYS A 104 -19.97 -7.09 -1.76
N LEU A 105 -18.87 -6.85 -1.05
CA LEU A 105 -18.31 -7.78 -0.07
C LEU A 105 -19.22 -7.88 1.17
N GLN A 106 -19.18 -9.02 1.85
CA GLN A 106 -19.84 -9.26 3.13
C GLN A 106 -19.10 -8.57 4.28
N ASP A 107 -17.76 -8.62 4.28
CA ASP A 107 -16.97 -7.82 5.22
C ASP A 107 -17.01 -6.34 4.84
N ARG A 108 -17.67 -5.54 5.69
CA ARG A 108 -17.83 -4.08 5.53
C ARG A 108 -16.53 -3.28 5.40
N HIS A 109 -15.41 -3.83 5.86
CA HIS A 109 -14.09 -3.19 5.78
C HIS A 109 -13.22 -3.80 4.69
N GLY A 110 -13.70 -4.88 4.04
CA GLY A 110 -12.93 -5.65 3.07
C GLY A 110 -11.65 -6.20 3.69
N GLY A 111 -11.73 -6.78 4.89
CA GLY A 111 -10.61 -7.44 5.58
C GLY A 111 -10.52 -8.95 5.30
N ASN A 112 -11.64 -9.58 4.92
CA ASN A 112 -11.69 -10.97 4.48
C ASN A 112 -11.12 -11.13 3.05
N ILE A 113 -9.90 -11.67 2.96
CA ILE A 113 -9.14 -11.80 1.72
C ILE A 113 -9.81 -12.74 0.70
N ASP A 114 -10.56 -13.74 1.16
CA ASP A 114 -11.21 -14.73 0.30
C ASP A 114 -12.30 -14.11 -0.59
N GLU A 115 -12.78 -12.91 -0.23
CA GLU A 115 -13.80 -12.17 -0.99
C GLU A 115 -13.19 -11.25 -2.05
N TRP A 116 -11.86 -11.05 -2.06
CA TRP A 116 -11.21 -10.09 -2.94
C TRP A 116 -10.98 -10.68 -4.33
N PRO A 117 -10.87 -9.84 -5.37
CA PRO A 117 -10.31 -10.27 -6.65
C PRO A 117 -8.91 -10.88 -6.46
N ALA A 118 -8.60 -11.97 -7.17
CA ALA A 118 -7.34 -12.70 -7.03
C ALA A 118 -6.09 -11.81 -7.16
N SER A 119 -6.15 -10.75 -7.98
CA SER A 119 -5.07 -9.79 -8.17
C SER A 119 -4.73 -8.95 -6.93
N LEU A 120 -5.59 -8.93 -5.92
CA LEU A 120 -5.37 -8.24 -4.64
C LEU A 120 -5.19 -9.18 -3.46
N GLN A 121 -5.32 -10.50 -3.65
CA GLN A 121 -5.13 -11.50 -2.61
C GLN A 121 -3.64 -11.73 -2.31
N ILE A 122 -2.93 -10.66 -1.93
CA ILE A 122 -1.47 -10.66 -1.78
C ILE A 122 -1.12 -10.22 -0.36
N ARG A 123 -0.40 -11.08 0.35
CA ARG A 123 0.08 -10.86 1.72
C ARG A 123 1.53 -11.33 1.83
N GLU A 124 2.38 -10.81 0.96
CA GLU A 124 3.79 -11.14 0.97
C GLU A 124 4.45 -10.52 2.20
N MET A 125 5.42 -11.25 2.74
CA MET A 125 6.27 -10.80 3.84
C MET A 125 7.70 -10.67 3.31
N PRO A 126 8.45 -9.68 3.80
CA PRO A 126 9.87 -9.56 3.48
C PRO A 126 10.67 -10.77 4.01
N GLU A 127 11.70 -11.18 3.29
CA GLU A 127 12.57 -12.29 3.70
C GLU A 127 13.45 -11.90 4.89
N GLY A 128 13.69 -12.83 5.82
CA GLY A 128 14.74 -12.70 6.84
C GLY A 128 14.40 -11.89 8.11
N PHE A 129 13.17 -12.01 8.62
CA PHE A 129 12.80 -11.58 9.98
C PHE A 129 13.17 -12.61 11.04
#